data_AF-A0A1D7UUS1-F1
#
_entry.id   AF-A0A1D7UUS1-F1
#
_cell.length_a   1.000
_cell.length_b   1.000
_cell.length_c   1.000
_cell.angle_alpha   90.00
_cell.angle_beta   90.00
_cell.angle_gamma   90.00
#
_symmetry.space_group_name_H-M   'P 1'
#
loop_
_entity.id
_entity.type
_entity.pdbx_description
1 polymer ?
#
loop_
_entity_poly.entity_id
_entity_poly.type
_entity_poly.pdbx_seq_one_letter_code
_entity_poly.pdbx_strand_id
1 'polypeptide(L)'
;MKENQNILNLPQDLVDDLSVGRRVETDSQGWFDLASVEEFHFSSVKIGPFKEEERGQYYTNSVGLIKNSEAYDEDPEILVWLPRLQLYGTWDSSHDELHIFPNQTWTSMKSDLVPFIEAQWGSYEGKNKIAYSTLEGPDEYSDAFDFIPYDLDKRVEKISEEGLYEFLNQQETTILRHPNVSTLDDAYFALANVYFRLGKMDSSQEELWKEKCLRILNFYPENAFHHEREAAEICAWVSADFGFKTFQNLLEKDKRQPEYAGGASLISALLLYHPNRWESILEISKIPKYTIGVLHSVETAKNWALTIINDPLAAKLKQNRKAMDLASNLIIQIDNFILSMPSGTFSDREIHKSRHKKIVERLVQGWELIKKKEYSKVEEILASIFLDYPGDAEAHFLDARLHWLKSGSPEEGMKRAEKNLLIAAVVDHAGRSRLHNLVGCALDEMGRWEESIRSFQDAEKLSPEESIYPANIAEIFWKLRNSSSAARYAKKAKSLGNRSEIVETILQETKKR
;
A
#
# COMPACT_ATOMS: atom_id res chain seq x y z
N MET A 1 -7.53 28.41 -12.28
CA MET A 1 -6.94 28.53 -13.63
C MET A 1 -6.90 29.95 -14.19
N LYS A 2 -7.91 30.83 -13.98
CA LYS A 2 -7.87 32.21 -14.52
C LYS A 2 -6.90 33.18 -13.82
N GLU A 3 -6.47 32.92 -12.58
CA GLU A 3 -5.53 33.81 -11.87
C GLU A 3 -4.05 33.61 -12.25
N ASN A 4 -3.66 32.45 -12.81
CA ASN A 4 -2.25 32.20 -13.19
C ASN A 4 -1.86 32.81 -14.55
N GLN A 5 -2.81 33.15 -15.42
CA GLN A 5 -2.49 33.73 -16.74
C GLN A 5 -1.80 35.10 -16.63
N ASN A 6 -2.01 35.85 -15.54
CA ASN A 6 -1.29 37.11 -15.29
C ASN A 6 0.11 36.93 -14.69
N ILE A 7 0.48 35.74 -14.19
CA ILE A 7 1.76 35.48 -13.51
C ILE A 7 2.86 35.10 -14.51
N LEU A 8 2.52 34.57 -15.68
CA LEU A 8 3.47 33.90 -16.56
C LEU A 8 4.03 34.78 -17.68
N ASN A 9 3.57 36.04 -17.77
CA ASN A 9 4.12 37.10 -18.62
C ASN A 9 4.55 36.59 -20.01
N LEU A 10 3.65 35.89 -20.71
CA LEU A 10 3.95 35.31 -22.01
C LEU A 10 4.28 36.43 -23.02
N PRO A 11 5.38 36.31 -23.80
CA PRO A 11 5.71 37.30 -24.82
C PRO A 11 4.61 37.36 -25.90
N GLN A 12 4.20 38.57 -26.28
CA GLN A 12 3.10 38.75 -27.25
C GLN A 12 3.44 38.14 -28.60
N ASP A 13 4.70 38.22 -29.03
CA ASP A 13 5.16 37.66 -30.30
C ASP A 13 5.13 36.12 -30.32
N LEU A 14 5.32 35.46 -29.17
CA LEU A 14 5.08 34.03 -28.98
C LEU A 14 3.60 33.68 -29.13
N VAL A 15 2.73 34.40 -28.42
CA VAL A 15 1.28 34.15 -28.40
C VAL A 15 0.67 34.34 -29.80
N ASP A 16 1.09 35.37 -30.51
CA ASP A 16 0.58 35.67 -31.86
C ASP A 16 0.97 34.57 -32.86
N ASP A 17 2.16 33.98 -32.73
CA ASP A 17 2.69 32.96 -33.65
C ASP A 17 2.17 31.55 -33.35
N LEU A 18 2.10 31.16 -32.07
CA LEU A 18 1.67 29.82 -31.63
C LEU A 18 0.16 29.73 -31.32
N SER A 19 -0.65 30.58 -31.93
CA SER A 19 -2.11 30.39 -31.94
C SER A 19 -2.52 29.05 -32.55
N VAL A 20 -1.70 28.51 -33.45
CA VAL A 20 -1.79 27.14 -33.99
C VAL A 20 -0.41 26.50 -33.85
N GLY A 21 -0.34 25.31 -33.24
CA GLY A 21 0.91 24.53 -33.15
C GLY A 21 1.45 24.14 -34.51
N ARG A 22 2.74 23.79 -34.59
CA ARG A 22 3.37 23.27 -35.82
C ARG A 22 4.49 22.30 -35.51
N ARG A 23 4.78 21.42 -36.48
CA ARG A 23 5.89 20.46 -36.41
C ARG A 23 7.21 21.11 -36.80
N VAL A 24 8.26 20.77 -36.07
CA VAL A 24 9.66 21.07 -36.37
C VAL A 24 10.38 19.74 -36.57
N GLU A 25 10.96 19.55 -37.76
CA GLU A 25 11.82 18.40 -38.08
C GLU A 25 13.26 18.75 -37.72
N THR A 26 13.98 17.82 -37.11
CA THR A 26 15.37 17.98 -36.68
C THR A 26 16.27 16.95 -37.35
N ASP A 27 17.56 17.25 -37.43
CA ASP A 27 18.51 16.36 -38.10
C ASP A 27 18.90 15.15 -37.20
N SER A 28 18.79 15.28 -35.88
CA SER A 28 19.32 14.27 -34.95
C SER A 28 18.29 13.61 -34.03
N GLN A 29 17.18 14.30 -33.69
CA GLN A 29 16.20 13.83 -32.69
C GLN A 29 14.80 13.58 -33.28
N GLY A 30 14.67 13.52 -34.60
CA GLY A 30 13.38 13.30 -35.26
C GLY A 30 12.53 14.58 -35.27
N TRP A 31 11.24 14.48 -34.98
CA TRP A 31 10.32 15.61 -34.97
C TRP A 31 9.87 16.05 -33.57
N PHE A 32 9.54 17.33 -33.45
CA PHE A 32 8.93 17.96 -32.27
C PHE A 32 7.68 18.73 -32.70
N ASP A 33 6.56 18.51 -32.04
CA ASP A 33 5.35 19.30 -32.24
C ASP A 33 5.33 20.44 -31.20
N LEU A 34 5.28 21.68 -31.68
CA LEU A 34 5.11 22.85 -30.82
C LEU A 34 3.69 22.88 -30.28
N ALA A 35 3.57 23.15 -28.98
CA ALA A 35 2.29 23.38 -28.32
C ALA A 35 1.65 24.66 -28.86
N SER A 36 0.33 24.63 -29.08
CA SER A 36 -0.44 25.87 -29.21
C SER A 36 -0.56 26.57 -27.85
N VAL A 37 -0.95 27.85 -27.84
CA VAL A 37 -1.14 28.63 -26.60
C VAL A 37 -2.12 27.95 -25.62
N GLU A 38 -3.11 27.21 -26.12
CA GLU A 38 -4.07 26.45 -25.30
C GLU A 38 -3.48 25.16 -24.72
N GLU A 39 -2.37 24.69 -25.28
CA GLU A 39 -1.68 23.43 -24.92
C GLU A 39 -0.38 23.68 -24.14
N PHE A 40 0.00 24.93 -23.88
CA PHE A 40 1.20 25.25 -23.11
C PHE A 40 1.20 24.55 -21.75
N HIS A 41 2.32 23.89 -21.46
CA HIS A 41 2.50 23.17 -20.21
C HIS A 41 3.09 24.12 -19.17
N PHE A 42 2.34 24.39 -18.10
CA PHE A 42 2.78 25.25 -17.02
C PHE A 42 3.34 24.42 -15.87
N SER A 43 4.64 24.57 -15.62
CA SER A 43 5.38 23.73 -14.69
C SER A 43 6.45 24.54 -13.95
N SER A 44 7.45 23.86 -13.41
CA SER A 44 8.66 24.46 -12.86
C SER A 44 9.87 23.59 -13.17
N VAL A 45 10.96 24.24 -13.54
CA VAL A 45 12.25 23.59 -13.74
C VAL A 45 13.08 23.72 -12.47
N LYS A 46 13.91 22.72 -12.21
CA LYS A 46 14.81 22.67 -11.06
C LYS A 46 16.26 22.73 -11.52
N ILE A 47 17.10 23.44 -10.75
CA ILE A 47 18.54 23.56 -10.99
C ILE A 47 19.33 23.35 -9.71
N GLY A 48 20.59 22.96 -9.85
CA GLY A 48 21.46 22.63 -8.73
C GLY A 48 21.03 21.33 -8.01
N PRO A 49 21.50 21.07 -6.78
CA PRO A 49 22.36 21.93 -5.97
C PRO A 49 23.73 22.16 -6.61
N PHE A 50 24.32 23.32 -6.38
CA PHE A 50 25.60 23.71 -6.97
C PHE A 50 26.78 23.49 -6.01
N LYS A 51 26.49 23.36 -4.72
CA LYS A 51 27.49 23.12 -3.66
C LYS A 51 27.09 21.93 -2.80
N GLU A 52 28.07 21.18 -2.28
CA GLU A 52 27.82 20.00 -1.45
C GLU A 52 27.06 20.33 -0.14
N GLU A 53 27.25 21.53 0.39
CA GLU A 53 26.55 22.03 1.58
C GLU A 53 25.08 22.41 1.34
N GLU A 54 24.65 22.58 0.09
CA GLU A 54 23.28 22.95 -0.23
C GLU A 54 22.34 21.76 -0.01
N ARG A 55 21.50 21.90 1.02
CA ARG A 55 20.50 20.90 1.42
C ARG A 55 19.14 21.24 0.84
N GLY A 56 19.08 21.48 -0.46
CA GLY A 56 17.86 21.79 -1.20
C GLY A 56 18.12 21.95 -2.69
N GLN A 57 17.10 22.40 -3.42
CA GLN A 57 17.19 22.66 -4.85
C GLN A 57 16.50 23.98 -5.19
N TYR A 58 16.92 24.62 -6.27
CA TYR A 58 16.34 25.87 -6.75
C TYR A 58 15.28 25.58 -7.81
N TYR A 59 14.15 26.25 -7.72
CA TYR A 59 13.03 26.10 -8.66
C TYR A 59 12.68 27.44 -9.28
N THR A 60 12.30 27.43 -10.56
CA THR A 60 11.67 28.58 -11.22
C THR A 60 10.52 28.11 -12.09
N ASN A 61 9.53 28.99 -12.30
CA ASN A 61 8.38 28.68 -13.14
C ASN A 61 8.80 28.56 -14.60
N SER A 62 8.20 27.61 -15.31
CA SER A 62 8.43 27.39 -16.74
C SER A 62 7.10 27.29 -17.48
N VAL A 63 7.15 27.66 -18.75
CA VAL A 63 6.11 27.39 -19.74
C VAL A 63 6.74 26.55 -20.84
N GLY A 64 6.42 25.26 -20.87
CA GLY A 64 6.86 24.35 -21.90
C GLY A 64 6.15 24.60 -23.23
N LEU A 65 6.94 24.69 -24.29
CA LEU A 65 6.52 25.04 -25.64
C LEU A 65 6.49 23.84 -26.58
N ILE A 66 6.99 22.68 -26.14
CA ILE A 66 6.86 21.41 -26.85
C ILE A 66 5.62 20.69 -26.33
N LYS A 67 4.81 20.15 -27.24
CA LYS A 67 3.67 19.30 -26.89
C LYS A 67 4.13 17.85 -26.75
N ASN A 68 4.79 17.36 -27.79
CA ASN A 68 5.33 16.00 -27.84
C ASN A 68 6.43 15.90 -28.90
N SER A 69 7.18 14.80 -28.85
CA SER A 69 8.29 14.52 -29.76
C SER A 69 8.34 13.05 -30.16
N GLU A 70 9.11 12.75 -31.20
CA GLU A 70 9.32 11.36 -31.66
C GLU A 70 10.09 10.51 -30.65
N ALA A 71 11.11 11.09 -30.02
CA ALA A 71 12.05 10.37 -29.18
C ALA A 71 11.69 10.37 -27.68
N TYR A 72 10.94 11.36 -27.22
CA TYR A 72 10.70 11.61 -25.78
C TYR A 72 9.21 11.69 -25.40
N ASP A 73 8.29 11.40 -26.32
CA ASP A 73 6.85 11.56 -26.10
C ASP A 73 6.53 12.98 -25.57
N GLU A 74 5.78 13.12 -24.47
CA GLU A 74 5.45 14.40 -23.83
C GLU A 74 6.60 14.88 -22.92
N ASP A 75 7.51 15.68 -23.49
CA ASP A 75 8.57 16.36 -22.75
C ASP A 75 8.54 17.88 -23.07
N PRO A 76 7.66 18.61 -22.37
CA PRO A 76 7.39 20.00 -22.71
C PRO A 76 8.53 20.95 -22.35
N GLU A 77 9.45 20.54 -21.46
CA GLU A 77 10.56 21.35 -20.99
C GLU A 77 11.79 21.42 -21.94
N ILE A 78 11.75 20.69 -23.05
CA ILE A 78 12.77 20.74 -24.12
C ILE A 78 12.92 22.14 -24.71
N LEU A 79 11.84 22.93 -24.74
CA LEU A 79 11.91 24.36 -25.07
C LEU A 79 10.96 25.10 -24.15
N VAL A 80 11.48 26.02 -23.36
CA VAL A 80 10.72 26.72 -22.32
C VAL A 80 10.80 28.23 -22.45
N TRP A 81 9.72 28.89 -22.05
CA TRP A 81 9.74 30.27 -21.59
C TRP A 81 9.83 30.31 -20.06
N LEU A 82 10.71 31.15 -19.53
CA LEU A 82 10.99 31.30 -18.10
C LEU A 82 10.49 32.69 -17.64
N PRO A 83 9.26 32.81 -17.11
CA PRO A 83 8.61 34.10 -16.88
C PRO A 83 9.36 35.04 -15.94
N ARG A 84 9.97 34.48 -14.90
CA ARG A 84 10.70 35.25 -13.88
C ARG A 84 12.08 35.69 -14.34
N LEU A 85 12.67 34.96 -15.29
CA LEU A 85 13.93 35.33 -15.95
C LEU A 85 13.68 36.22 -17.17
N GLN A 86 12.47 36.17 -17.74
CA GLN A 86 12.10 36.76 -19.03
C GLN A 86 13.00 36.29 -20.18
N LEU A 87 13.31 34.99 -20.19
CA LEU A 87 14.18 34.36 -21.18
C LEU A 87 13.59 33.06 -21.70
N TYR A 88 13.99 32.68 -22.91
CA TYR A 88 13.81 31.33 -23.43
C TYR A 88 14.99 30.44 -23.00
N GLY A 89 14.74 29.14 -22.95
CA GLY A 89 15.78 28.15 -22.66
C GLY A 89 15.36 26.73 -23.00
N THR A 90 16.22 25.79 -22.66
CA THR A 90 15.97 24.34 -22.66
C THR A 90 16.41 23.78 -21.32
N TRP A 91 15.69 22.81 -20.79
CA TRP A 91 16.03 22.15 -19.53
C TRP A 91 16.40 20.69 -19.76
N ASP A 92 17.63 20.33 -19.40
CA ASP A 92 18.08 18.94 -19.38
C ASP A 92 17.72 18.32 -18.02
N SER A 93 16.62 17.57 -18.01
CA SER A 93 16.12 16.89 -16.81
C SER A 93 17.02 15.75 -16.32
N SER A 94 17.93 15.24 -17.16
CA SER A 94 18.86 14.16 -16.79
C SER A 94 20.04 14.69 -15.97
N HIS A 95 20.42 15.95 -16.18
CA HIS A 95 21.54 16.60 -15.50
C HIS A 95 21.10 17.75 -14.57
N ASP A 96 19.81 18.05 -14.48
CA ASP A 96 19.25 19.21 -13.77
C ASP A 96 19.86 20.55 -14.27
N GLU A 97 20.18 20.63 -15.57
CA GLU A 97 20.83 21.79 -16.19
C GLU A 97 19.83 22.66 -16.95
N LEU A 98 19.86 23.97 -16.71
CA LEU A 98 19.06 24.94 -17.45
C LEU A 98 19.95 25.76 -18.36
N HIS A 99 19.79 25.58 -19.67
CA HIS A 99 20.45 26.39 -20.68
C HIS A 99 19.53 27.54 -21.08
N ILE A 100 19.95 28.77 -20.84
CA ILE A 100 19.21 29.98 -21.22
C ILE A 100 19.72 30.55 -22.54
N PHE A 101 18.88 31.30 -23.24
CA PHE A 101 19.19 31.95 -24.51
C PHE A 101 19.19 33.48 -24.37
N PRO A 102 20.28 34.10 -23.90
CA PRO A 102 20.35 35.55 -23.72
C PRO A 102 20.14 36.31 -25.03
N ASN A 103 19.45 37.45 -24.94
CA ASN A 103 19.19 38.37 -26.06
C ASN A 103 18.36 37.77 -27.21
N GLN A 104 17.63 36.67 -26.96
CA GLN A 104 16.70 36.09 -27.95
C GLN A 104 15.26 36.50 -27.65
N THR A 105 14.46 36.66 -28.71
CA THR A 105 13.00 36.82 -28.67
C THR A 105 12.35 35.71 -29.48
N TRP A 106 11.04 35.48 -29.32
CA TRP A 106 10.36 34.52 -30.19
C TRP A 106 10.53 34.89 -31.66
N THR A 107 10.42 36.19 -31.97
CA THR A 107 10.61 36.71 -33.33
C THR A 107 12.00 36.38 -33.90
N SER A 108 13.07 36.38 -33.09
CA SER A 108 14.41 36.03 -33.58
C SER A 108 14.60 34.51 -33.75
N MET A 109 13.90 33.71 -32.94
CA MET A 109 14.04 32.25 -32.92
C MET A 109 13.15 31.54 -33.95
N LYS A 110 11.92 32.03 -34.18
CA LYS A 110 10.86 31.27 -34.85
C LYS A 110 11.13 30.88 -36.31
N SER A 111 12.06 31.54 -36.98
CA SER A 111 12.45 31.18 -38.36
C SER A 111 13.25 29.88 -38.43
N ASP A 112 13.95 29.52 -37.35
CA ASP A 112 14.74 28.31 -37.24
C ASP A 112 14.89 27.90 -35.76
N LEU A 113 14.03 27.00 -35.30
CA LEU A 113 13.96 26.57 -33.91
C LEU A 113 14.87 25.38 -33.59
N VAL A 114 15.37 24.68 -34.62
CA VAL A 114 16.14 23.44 -34.45
C VAL A 114 17.37 23.67 -33.55
N PRO A 115 18.17 24.74 -33.73
CA PRO A 115 19.34 24.98 -32.89
C PRO A 115 19.03 25.22 -31.41
N PHE A 116 17.83 25.71 -31.10
CA PHE A 116 17.39 25.97 -29.73
C PHE A 116 16.83 24.72 -29.07
N ILE A 117 16.07 23.92 -29.82
CA ILE A 117 15.54 22.63 -29.37
C ILE A 117 16.68 21.67 -29.07
N GLU A 118 17.66 21.54 -29.98
CA GLU A 118 18.75 20.57 -29.77
C GLU A 118 19.93 21.09 -28.93
N ALA A 119 19.80 22.27 -28.33
CA ALA A 119 20.88 22.90 -27.57
C ALA A 119 21.33 22.05 -26.37
N GLN A 120 20.40 21.35 -25.71
CA GLN A 120 20.69 20.48 -24.56
C GLN A 120 21.55 19.26 -24.92
N TRP A 121 21.54 18.79 -26.18
CA TRP A 121 22.34 17.64 -26.60
C TRP A 121 23.70 18.02 -27.20
N GLY A 122 23.99 19.33 -27.33
CA GLY A 122 25.25 19.82 -27.90
C GLY A 122 25.43 19.49 -29.38
N SER A 123 24.35 19.21 -30.12
CA SER A 123 24.38 18.73 -31.51
C SER A 123 24.93 19.73 -32.54
N TYR A 124 25.08 21.01 -32.18
CA TYR A 124 25.46 22.09 -33.10
C TYR A 124 26.89 22.61 -32.89
N GLU A 125 27.72 22.48 -33.93
CA GLU A 125 29.09 23.02 -33.97
C GLU A 125 29.28 24.14 -35.03
N GLY A 126 30.35 24.91 -34.88
CA GLY A 126 30.80 25.87 -35.89
C GLY A 126 29.82 27.02 -36.14
N LYS A 127 29.39 27.22 -37.40
CA LYS A 127 28.52 28.34 -37.81
C LYS A 127 27.07 28.22 -37.35
N ASN A 128 26.63 27.02 -36.94
CA ASN A 128 25.27 26.76 -36.50
C ASN A 128 25.15 26.74 -34.96
N LYS A 129 26.25 26.95 -34.24
CA LYS A 129 26.25 27.02 -32.78
C LYS A 129 25.51 28.27 -32.31
N ILE A 130 24.44 28.10 -31.55
CA ILE A 130 23.77 29.22 -30.87
C ILE A 130 24.53 29.65 -29.61
N ALA A 131 24.37 30.92 -29.26
CA ALA A 131 24.83 31.43 -27.97
C ALA A 131 23.81 31.07 -26.90
N TYR A 132 24.18 30.15 -26.01
CA TYR A 132 23.44 29.84 -24.79
C TYR A 132 24.39 29.89 -23.59
N SER A 133 23.82 30.04 -22.40
CA SER A 133 24.54 29.97 -21.13
C SER A 133 23.89 28.92 -20.25
N THR A 134 24.67 27.98 -19.72
CA THR A 134 24.20 27.08 -18.65
C THR A 134 24.23 27.85 -17.33
N LEU A 135 23.12 27.83 -16.60
CA LEU A 135 23.09 28.44 -15.27
C LEU A 135 23.85 27.56 -14.26
N GLU A 136 24.91 28.13 -13.67
CA GLU A 136 25.72 27.50 -12.61
C GLU A 136 25.31 27.93 -11.20
N GLY A 137 24.23 28.72 -11.09
CA GLY A 137 23.76 29.27 -9.82
C GLY A 137 22.61 30.25 -10.01
N PRO A 138 21.91 30.60 -8.91
CA PRO A 138 20.85 31.60 -8.96
C PRO A 138 21.38 33.04 -8.99
N ASP A 139 22.68 33.27 -8.79
CA ASP A 139 23.25 34.60 -8.49
C ASP A 139 22.94 35.67 -9.54
N GLU A 140 22.95 35.33 -10.83
CA GLU A 140 22.62 36.25 -11.92
C GLU A 140 21.13 36.65 -11.93
N TYR A 141 20.26 35.78 -11.41
CA TYR A 141 18.81 35.91 -11.43
C TYR A 141 18.21 35.58 -10.05
N SER A 142 18.75 36.14 -8.97
CA SER A 142 18.43 35.71 -7.60
C SER A 142 16.95 35.76 -7.26
N ASP A 143 16.25 36.78 -7.75
CA ASP A 143 14.81 36.99 -7.52
C ASP A 143 13.93 36.09 -8.39
N ALA A 144 14.52 35.33 -9.33
CA ALA A 144 13.80 34.44 -10.23
C ALA A 144 13.72 32.99 -9.75
N PHE A 145 14.46 32.65 -8.70
CA PHE A 145 14.51 31.30 -8.14
C PHE A 145 13.96 31.24 -6.72
N ASP A 146 13.46 30.06 -6.37
CA ASP A 146 12.97 29.69 -5.06
C ASP A 146 13.77 28.50 -4.56
N PHE A 147 14.48 28.67 -3.44
CA PHE A 147 15.21 27.58 -2.81
C PHE A 147 14.28 26.76 -1.92
N ILE A 148 14.09 25.49 -2.24
CA ILE A 148 13.28 24.56 -1.46
C ILE A 148 14.21 23.53 -0.81
N PRO A 149 14.30 23.51 0.53
CA PRO A 149 15.11 22.53 1.24
C PRO A 149 14.62 21.09 1.04
N TYR A 150 15.54 20.13 1.12
CA TYR A 150 15.19 18.71 1.22
C TYR A 150 14.65 18.38 2.61
N ASP A 151 14.01 17.20 2.75
CA ASP A 151 13.62 16.61 4.04
C ASP A 151 12.69 17.51 4.90
N LEU A 152 11.86 18.35 4.27
CA LEU A 152 10.93 19.24 4.97
C LEU A 152 9.89 18.46 5.78
N ASP A 153 9.47 17.29 5.30
CA ASP A 153 8.61 16.34 5.99
C ASP A 153 9.21 15.95 7.36
N LYS A 154 10.47 15.51 7.38
CA LYS A 154 11.21 15.13 8.59
C LYS A 154 11.44 16.30 9.54
N ARG A 155 11.57 17.51 8.99
CA ARG A 155 11.67 18.75 9.78
C ARG A 155 10.34 19.03 10.48
N VAL A 156 9.22 18.97 9.75
CA VAL A 156 7.87 19.22 10.30
C VAL A 156 7.48 18.24 11.39
N GLU A 157 7.87 16.96 11.28
CA GLU A 157 7.65 15.96 12.33
C GLU A 157 8.21 16.38 13.70
N LYS A 158 9.30 17.16 13.71
CA LYS A 158 10.01 17.58 14.92
C LYS A 158 9.66 18.99 15.38
N ILE A 159 8.90 19.74 14.58
CA ILE A 159 8.50 21.11 14.89
C ILE A 159 7.43 21.12 15.99
N SER A 160 7.64 21.97 17.00
CA SER A 160 6.65 22.26 18.04
C SER A 160 5.45 23.02 17.47
N GLU A 161 4.34 23.05 18.21
CA GLU A 161 3.13 23.80 17.78
C GLU A 161 3.41 25.28 17.50
N GLU A 162 4.27 25.93 18.30
CA GLU A 162 4.66 27.33 18.11
C GLU A 162 5.45 27.56 16.81
N GLY A 163 6.26 26.59 16.38
CA GLY A 163 7.08 26.69 15.17
C GLY A 163 6.33 26.47 13.85
N LEU A 164 5.05 26.08 13.89
CA LEU A 164 4.25 25.81 12.68
C LEU A 164 4.02 27.09 11.86
N TYR A 165 3.72 28.21 12.52
CA TYR A 165 3.53 29.49 11.82
C TYR A 165 4.83 30.04 11.24
N GLU A 166 5.96 29.85 11.94
CA GLU A 166 7.28 30.23 11.43
C GLU A 166 7.64 29.42 10.18
N PHE A 167 7.34 28.12 10.17
CA PHE A 167 7.50 27.28 9.00
C PHE A 167 6.70 27.81 7.81
N LEU A 168 5.41 28.13 8.00
CA LEU A 168 4.59 28.69 6.93
C LEU A 168 5.15 30.03 6.41
N ASN A 169 5.53 30.94 7.31
CA ASN A 169 6.13 32.22 6.92
C ASN A 169 7.40 32.04 6.08
N GLN A 170 8.18 30.98 6.31
CA GLN A 170 9.41 30.71 5.58
C GLN A 170 9.18 29.96 4.26
N GLN A 171 8.23 29.02 4.20
CA GLN A 171 8.17 28.02 3.13
C GLN A 171 6.88 28.05 2.30
N GLU A 172 5.77 28.56 2.85
CA GLU A 172 4.44 28.41 2.22
C GLU A 172 4.39 29.05 0.84
N THR A 173 4.77 30.32 0.72
CA THR A 173 4.69 31.04 -0.56
C THR A 173 5.63 30.43 -1.60
N THR A 174 6.83 30.04 -1.20
CA THR A 174 7.86 29.41 -2.04
C THR A 174 7.33 28.13 -2.67
N ILE A 175 6.81 27.20 -1.87
CA ILE A 175 6.31 25.92 -2.37
C ILE A 175 5.02 26.10 -3.20
N LEU A 176 4.12 27.01 -2.79
CA LEU A 176 2.86 27.25 -3.51
C LEU A 176 3.02 27.80 -4.93
N ARG A 177 4.19 28.37 -5.27
CA ARG A 177 4.50 28.82 -6.63
C ARG A 177 4.82 27.67 -7.59
N HIS A 178 5.07 26.46 -7.09
CA HIS A 178 5.50 25.31 -7.89
C HIS A 178 4.49 24.16 -7.75
N PRO A 179 3.30 24.23 -8.37
CA PRO A 179 2.34 23.13 -8.39
C PRO A 179 2.74 22.02 -9.36
N ASN A 180 2.29 20.78 -9.12
CA ASN A 180 2.43 19.64 -10.04
C ASN A 180 3.88 19.20 -10.32
N VAL A 181 4.81 19.48 -9.41
CA VAL A 181 6.22 19.09 -9.53
C VAL A 181 6.46 17.82 -8.73
N SER A 182 6.76 16.72 -9.41
CA SER A 182 6.93 15.39 -8.78
C SER A 182 8.06 15.35 -7.74
N THR A 183 9.13 16.13 -7.92
CA THR A 183 10.25 16.19 -6.97
C THR A 183 9.93 16.96 -5.68
N LEU A 184 8.76 17.60 -5.59
CA LEU A 184 8.31 18.35 -4.41
C LEU A 184 7.32 17.57 -3.53
N ASP A 185 7.20 16.25 -3.73
CA ASP A 185 6.35 15.33 -2.94
C ASP A 185 6.46 15.56 -1.42
N ASP A 186 7.69 15.52 -0.87
CA ASP A 186 7.95 15.74 0.56
C ASP A 186 7.60 17.17 1.02
N ALA A 187 7.82 18.17 0.16
CA ALA A 187 7.50 19.57 0.47
C ALA A 187 5.99 19.80 0.53
N TYR A 188 5.25 19.21 -0.40
CA TYR A 188 3.79 19.22 -0.40
C TYR A 188 3.24 18.49 0.83
N PHE A 189 3.82 17.35 1.19
CA PHE A 189 3.43 16.60 2.38
C PHE A 189 3.69 17.39 3.66
N ALA A 190 4.85 18.04 3.76
CA ALA A 190 5.20 18.90 4.87
C ALA A 190 4.17 20.03 5.07
N LEU A 191 3.79 20.73 4.00
CA LEU A 191 2.73 21.76 4.09
C LEU A 191 1.37 21.17 4.47
N ALA A 192 0.97 20.06 3.87
CA ALA A 192 -0.29 19.40 4.21
C ALA A 192 -0.36 19.01 5.70
N ASN A 193 0.76 18.52 6.26
CA ASN A 193 0.90 18.18 7.67
C ASN A 193 0.79 19.43 8.57
N VAL A 194 1.47 20.53 8.22
CA VAL A 194 1.36 21.80 8.97
C VAL A 194 -0.06 22.34 8.96
N TYR A 195 -0.73 22.37 7.80
CA TYR A 195 -2.12 22.81 7.71
C TYR A 195 -3.07 21.93 8.52
N PHE A 196 -2.88 20.61 8.47
CA PHE A 196 -3.64 19.68 9.29
C PHE A 196 -3.47 19.99 10.78
N ARG A 197 -2.23 20.12 11.27
CA ARG A 197 -1.95 20.40 12.68
C ARG A 197 -2.55 21.74 13.13
N LEU A 198 -2.40 22.80 12.34
CA LEU A 198 -2.98 24.11 12.65
C LEU A 198 -4.52 24.07 12.66
N GLY A 199 -5.14 23.39 11.69
CA GLY A 199 -6.59 23.19 11.65
C GLY A 199 -7.13 22.39 12.84
N LYS A 200 -6.31 21.51 13.44
CA LYS A 200 -6.67 20.80 14.68
C LYS A 200 -6.54 21.63 15.94
N MET A 201 -5.65 22.61 15.95
CA MET A 201 -5.44 23.50 17.10
C MET A 201 -6.54 24.56 17.21
N ASP A 202 -6.99 25.11 16.08
CA ASP A 202 -8.01 26.15 16.03
C ASP A 202 -9.21 25.77 15.16
N SER A 203 -10.23 25.20 15.81
CA SER A 203 -11.50 24.84 15.16
C SER A 203 -12.23 26.00 14.47
N SER A 204 -11.96 27.26 14.84
CA SER A 204 -12.61 28.42 14.21
C SER A 204 -12.10 28.69 12.79
N GLN A 205 -10.89 28.21 12.47
CA GLN A 205 -10.25 28.34 11.16
C GLN A 205 -10.13 27.00 10.42
N GLU A 206 -10.77 25.93 10.93
CA GLU A 206 -10.60 24.58 10.40
C GLU A 206 -10.87 24.50 8.89
N GLU A 207 -11.95 25.13 8.41
CA GLU A 207 -12.32 25.12 7.00
C GLU A 207 -11.31 25.85 6.10
N LEU A 208 -10.72 26.96 6.59
CA LEU A 208 -9.65 27.66 5.88
C LEU A 208 -8.43 26.73 5.72
N TRP A 209 -8.05 26.03 6.77
CA TRP A 209 -6.92 25.10 6.72
C TRP A 209 -7.20 23.87 5.87
N LYS A 210 -8.45 23.36 5.86
CA LYS A 210 -8.86 22.30 4.93
C LYS A 210 -8.77 22.75 3.49
N GLU A 211 -9.22 23.96 3.16
CA GLU A 211 -9.13 24.48 1.79
C GLU A 211 -7.67 24.58 1.32
N LYS A 212 -6.79 25.15 2.15
CA LYS A 212 -5.34 25.18 1.89
C LYS A 212 -4.74 23.79 1.75
N CYS A 213 -5.10 22.86 2.63
CA CYS A 213 -4.64 21.48 2.60
C CYS A 213 -5.11 20.73 1.34
N LEU A 214 -6.37 20.92 0.93
CA LEU A 214 -6.90 20.31 -0.28
C LEU A 214 -6.19 20.83 -1.52
N ARG A 215 -5.91 22.14 -1.56
CA ARG A 215 -5.16 22.76 -2.65
C ARG A 215 -3.78 22.11 -2.82
N ILE A 216 -3.00 21.97 -1.74
CA ILE A 216 -1.66 21.38 -1.81
C ILE A 216 -1.70 19.88 -2.13
N LEU A 217 -2.68 19.15 -1.61
CA LEU A 217 -2.87 17.73 -1.91
C LEU A 217 -3.28 17.46 -3.37
N ASN A 218 -3.87 18.45 -4.05
CA ASN A 218 -4.15 18.39 -5.48
C ASN A 218 -2.96 18.77 -6.36
N PHE A 219 -1.81 19.14 -5.79
CA PHE A 219 -0.58 19.38 -6.56
C PHE A 219 0.17 18.08 -6.85
N TYR A 220 -0.20 16.95 -6.23
CA TYR A 220 0.44 15.69 -6.54
C TYR A 220 0.01 15.23 -7.93
N PRO A 221 0.96 14.88 -8.82
CA PRO A 221 0.63 14.25 -10.09
C PRO A 221 -0.19 12.97 -9.90
N GLU A 222 -0.92 12.56 -10.94
CA GLU A 222 -1.68 11.31 -10.88
C GLU A 222 -0.78 10.13 -10.53
N ASN A 223 -1.23 9.30 -9.58
CA ASN A 223 -0.50 8.14 -9.05
C ASN A 223 0.84 8.43 -8.33
N ALA A 224 1.27 9.69 -8.21
CA ALA A 224 2.52 10.09 -7.55
C ALA A 224 2.40 10.36 -6.03
N PHE A 225 1.23 10.16 -5.42
CA PHE A 225 1.08 10.35 -3.98
C PHE A 225 1.68 9.17 -3.19
N HIS A 226 2.80 9.34 -2.51
CA HIS A 226 3.53 8.24 -1.84
C HIS A 226 3.33 8.14 -0.31
N HIS A 227 2.64 9.11 0.28
CA HIS A 227 2.42 9.21 1.73
C HIS A 227 1.07 8.63 2.18
N GLU A 228 0.53 7.59 1.52
CA GLU A 228 -0.83 7.09 1.82
C GLU A 228 -1.05 6.69 3.27
N ARG A 229 0.01 6.18 3.93
CA ARG A 229 -0.07 5.73 5.32
C ARG A 229 0.07 6.89 6.30
N GLU A 230 1.08 7.73 6.10
CA GLU A 230 1.46 8.87 6.93
C GLU A 230 0.42 9.98 6.83
N ALA A 231 -0.10 10.21 5.63
CA ALA A 231 -1.12 11.22 5.35
C ALA A 231 -2.56 10.71 5.52
N ALA A 232 -2.78 9.45 5.89
CA ALA A 232 -4.13 8.86 5.92
C ALA A 232 -5.15 9.70 6.71
N GLU A 233 -4.74 10.21 7.88
CA GLU A 233 -5.60 11.07 8.69
C GLU A 233 -5.83 12.43 8.03
N ILE A 234 -4.82 13.00 7.37
CA ILE A 234 -4.91 14.26 6.63
C ILE A 234 -5.90 14.11 5.47
N CYS A 235 -5.76 13.05 4.67
CA CYS A 235 -6.60 12.79 3.50
C CYS A 235 -8.08 12.62 3.88
N ALA A 236 -8.38 11.97 5.01
CA ALA A 236 -9.76 11.87 5.47
C ALA A 236 -10.25 13.17 6.13
N TRP A 237 -9.40 13.87 6.88
CA TRP A 237 -9.78 15.13 7.53
C TRP A 237 -10.12 16.22 6.52
N VAL A 238 -9.36 16.32 5.42
CA VAL A 238 -9.55 17.38 4.44
C VAL A 238 -10.89 17.26 3.71
N SER A 239 -11.28 16.05 3.31
CA SER A 239 -12.56 15.77 2.67
C SER A 239 -12.78 14.26 2.58
N ALA A 240 -14.03 13.82 2.72
CA ALA A 240 -14.40 12.42 2.49
C ALA A 240 -14.06 11.97 1.06
N ASP A 241 -14.34 12.82 0.07
CA ASP A 241 -14.17 12.47 -1.35
C ASP A 241 -12.69 12.32 -1.71
N PHE A 242 -11.82 13.17 -1.15
CA PHE A 242 -10.38 13.03 -1.31
C PHE A 242 -9.89 11.73 -0.66
N GLY A 243 -10.28 11.46 0.58
CA GLY A 243 -9.92 10.22 1.27
C GLY A 243 -10.37 8.95 0.54
N PHE A 244 -11.59 8.94 -0.04
CA PHE A 244 -12.06 7.82 -0.86
C PHE A 244 -11.26 7.67 -2.16
N LYS A 245 -10.98 8.79 -2.86
CA LYS A 245 -10.14 8.77 -4.08
C LYS A 245 -8.74 8.24 -3.77
N THR A 246 -8.10 8.71 -2.70
CA THR A 246 -6.79 8.22 -2.27
C THR A 246 -6.82 6.73 -1.95
N PHE A 247 -7.87 6.25 -1.27
CA PHE A 247 -8.03 4.83 -0.98
C PHE A 247 -8.21 3.99 -2.25
N GLN A 248 -9.01 4.45 -3.21
CA GLN A 248 -9.16 3.77 -4.51
C GLN A 248 -7.84 3.74 -5.29
N ASN A 249 -7.15 4.87 -5.39
CA ASN A 249 -5.84 4.95 -6.05
C ASN A 249 -4.83 4.00 -5.41
N LEU A 250 -4.83 3.89 -4.07
CA LEU A 250 -3.98 2.93 -3.35
C LEU A 250 -4.29 1.47 -3.72
N LEU A 251 -5.57 1.13 -3.91
CA LEU A 251 -5.99 -0.21 -4.32
C LEU A 251 -5.67 -0.50 -5.80
N GLU A 252 -5.55 0.54 -6.62
CA GLU A 252 -5.17 0.44 -8.04
C GLU A 252 -3.68 0.26 -8.24
N LYS A 253 -2.85 0.88 -7.38
CA LYS A 253 -1.43 0.59 -7.31
C LYS A 253 -1.29 -0.90 -7.00
N ASP A 254 -0.63 -1.67 -7.86
CA ASP A 254 -0.43 -3.14 -7.76
C ASP A 254 0.42 -3.54 -6.52
N LYS A 255 -0.08 -3.20 -5.34
CA LYS A 255 0.53 -3.47 -4.05
C LYS A 255 -0.11 -4.77 -3.57
N ARG A 256 0.71 -5.82 -3.39
CA ARG A 256 0.26 -7.14 -2.89
C ARG A 256 -0.47 -7.09 -1.53
N GLN A 257 -0.30 -6.02 -0.76
CA GLN A 257 -0.85 -5.84 0.59
C GLN A 257 -1.26 -4.37 0.85
N PRO A 258 -2.35 -3.88 0.23
CA PRO A 258 -2.77 -2.49 0.37
C PRO A 258 -3.07 -2.10 1.83
N GLU A 259 -3.46 -3.07 2.67
CA GLU A 259 -3.72 -2.86 4.09
C GLU A 259 -2.51 -2.28 4.85
N TYR A 260 -1.30 -2.71 4.51
CA TYR A 260 -0.06 -2.27 5.15
C TYR A 260 0.56 -1.03 4.49
N ALA A 261 0.18 -0.74 3.25
CA ALA A 261 0.64 0.41 2.49
C ALA A 261 -0.17 1.70 2.75
N GLY A 262 -1.10 1.69 3.70
CA GLY A 262 -1.93 2.83 4.08
C GLY A 262 -3.43 2.54 4.07
N GLY A 263 -3.88 1.41 3.52
CA GLY A 263 -5.30 1.07 3.40
C GLY A 263 -5.99 0.97 4.76
N ALA A 264 -5.36 0.31 5.73
CA ALA A 264 -5.90 0.23 7.08
C ALA A 264 -5.96 1.60 7.77
N SER A 265 -4.95 2.45 7.55
CA SER A 265 -4.92 3.82 8.09
C SER A 265 -6.02 4.69 7.46
N LEU A 266 -6.18 4.65 6.14
CA LEU A 266 -7.22 5.40 5.41
C LEU A 266 -8.63 4.97 5.84
N ILE A 267 -8.88 3.66 5.97
CA ILE A 267 -10.16 3.15 6.48
C ILE A 267 -10.40 3.65 7.91
N SER A 268 -9.41 3.57 8.78
CA SER A 268 -9.52 4.04 10.18
C SER A 268 -9.90 5.52 10.21
N ALA A 269 -9.21 6.34 9.40
CA ALA A 269 -9.47 7.78 9.32
C ALA A 269 -10.85 8.08 8.72
N LEU A 270 -11.24 7.45 7.61
CA LEU A 270 -12.56 7.64 7.00
C LEU A 270 -13.71 7.30 7.96
N LEU A 271 -13.60 6.21 8.73
CA LEU A 271 -14.62 5.83 9.70
C LEU A 271 -14.68 6.78 10.91
N LEU A 272 -13.55 7.38 11.30
CA LEU A 272 -13.48 8.35 12.39
C LEU A 272 -14.05 9.71 11.98
N TYR A 273 -13.67 10.20 10.80
CA TYR A 273 -13.99 11.54 10.32
C TYR A 273 -15.35 11.62 9.63
N HIS A 274 -15.71 10.57 8.88
CA HIS A 274 -16.93 10.53 8.06
C HIS A 274 -17.76 9.27 8.33
N PRO A 275 -18.17 9.02 9.59
CA PRO A 275 -18.90 7.81 9.95
C PRO A 275 -20.23 7.65 9.22
N ASN A 276 -20.80 8.74 8.69
CA ASN A 276 -22.05 8.71 7.92
C ASN A 276 -21.84 8.38 6.44
N ARG A 277 -20.59 8.30 5.95
CA ARG A 277 -20.22 7.99 4.56
C ARG A 277 -19.64 6.58 4.40
N TRP A 278 -19.73 5.74 5.43
CA TRP A 278 -19.18 4.37 5.43
C TRP A 278 -19.69 3.50 4.26
N GLU A 279 -20.90 3.76 3.77
CA GLU A 279 -21.47 3.07 2.59
C GLU A 279 -20.60 3.26 1.34
N SER A 280 -19.87 4.37 1.22
CA SER A 280 -18.94 4.58 0.09
C SER A 280 -17.79 3.56 0.11
N ILE A 281 -17.33 3.14 1.29
CA ILE A 281 -16.33 2.05 1.44
C ILE A 281 -16.94 0.73 0.96
N LEU A 282 -18.20 0.49 1.31
CA LEU A 282 -18.93 -0.68 0.86
C LEU A 282 -19.10 -0.69 -0.66
N GLU A 283 -19.44 0.44 -1.28
CA GLU A 283 -19.52 0.53 -2.75
C GLU A 283 -18.19 0.25 -3.43
N ILE A 284 -17.06 0.75 -2.91
CA ILE A 284 -15.72 0.41 -3.41
C ILE A 284 -15.49 -1.10 -3.32
N SER A 285 -15.86 -1.72 -2.20
CA SER A 285 -15.68 -3.15 -1.98
C SER A 285 -16.52 -4.04 -2.90
N LYS A 286 -17.61 -3.52 -3.48
CA LYS A 286 -18.46 -4.27 -4.43
C LYS A 286 -17.82 -4.42 -5.81
N ILE A 287 -16.71 -3.73 -6.08
CA ILE A 287 -15.92 -3.92 -7.29
C ILE A 287 -15.00 -5.14 -7.06
N PRO A 288 -15.16 -6.27 -7.80
CA PRO A 288 -14.46 -7.53 -7.49
C PRO A 288 -12.94 -7.41 -7.35
N LYS A 289 -12.29 -6.58 -8.19
CA LYS A 289 -10.84 -6.34 -8.10
C LYS A 289 -10.39 -5.68 -6.79
N TYR A 290 -11.28 -4.96 -6.10
CA TYR A 290 -10.98 -4.25 -4.86
C TYR A 290 -11.47 -4.99 -3.61
N THR A 291 -12.44 -5.89 -3.74
CA THR A 291 -13.14 -6.51 -2.60
C THR A 291 -12.19 -7.05 -1.52
N ILE A 292 -11.17 -7.81 -1.92
CA ILE A 292 -10.24 -8.46 -0.99
C ILE A 292 -9.30 -7.44 -0.34
N GLY A 293 -8.81 -6.46 -1.10
CA GLY A 293 -7.98 -5.37 -0.58
C GLY A 293 -8.73 -4.49 0.41
N VAL A 294 -10.01 -4.19 0.14
CA VAL A 294 -10.88 -3.47 1.09
C VAL A 294 -11.13 -4.31 2.34
N LEU A 295 -11.48 -5.59 2.19
CA LEU A 295 -11.70 -6.50 3.32
C LEU A 295 -10.46 -6.52 4.23
N HIS A 296 -9.29 -6.81 3.68
CA HIS A 296 -8.04 -6.86 4.45
C HIS A 296 -7.70 -5.51 5.10
N SER A 297 -7.98 -4.39 4.44
CA SER A 297 -7.78 -3.06 5.01
C SER A 297 -8.67 -2.82 6.24
N VAL A 298 -9.95 -3.18 6.16
CA VAL A 298 -10.89 -3.04 7.29
C VAL A 298 -10.54 -3.99 8.43
N GLU A 299 -10.20 -5.24 8.12
CA GLU A 299 -9.77 -6.23 9.12
C GLU A 299 -8.50 -5.79 9.84
N THR A 300 -7.51 -5.31 9.08
CA THR A 300 -6.24 -4.83 9.62
C THR A 300 -6.43 -3.58 10.47
N ALA A 301 -7.26 -2.63 10.03
CA ALA A 301 -7.64 -1.45 10.83
C ALA A 301 -8.22 -1.85 12.20
N LYS A 302 -9.19 -2.78 12.20
CA LYS A 302 -9.81 -3.28 13.42
C LYS A 302 -8.81 -4.02 14.31
N ASN A 303 -7.95 -4.86 13.72
CA ASN A 303 -6.93 -5.60 14.47
C ASN A 303 -5.89 -4.65 15.08
N TRP A 304 -5.44 -3.63 14.35
CA TRP A 304 -4.52 -2.62 14.85
C TRP A 304 -5.12 -1.84 16.01
N ALA A 305 -6.37 -1.42 15.93
CA ALA A 305 -7.08 -0.78 17.05
C ALA A 305 -7.11 -1.65 18.32
N LEU A 306 -7.16 -2.97 18.18
CA LEU A 306 -7.20 -3.90 19.32
C LEU A 306 -5.81 -4.23 19.89
N THR A 307 -4.78 -4.27 19.04
CA THR A 307 -3.48 -4.88 19.37
C THR A 307 -2.30 -3.92 19.41
N ILE A 308 -2.34 -2.83 18.63
CA ILE A 308 -1.23 -1.87 18.56
C ILE A 308 -1.42 -0.79 19.64
N ILE A 309 -0.36 -0.55 20.41
CA ILE A 309 -0.36 0.39 21.54
C ILE A 309 0.20 1.76 21.12
N ASN A 310 1.12 1.80 20.14
CA ASN A 310 1.91 3.00 19.80
C ASN A 310 1.48 3.65 18.47
N ASP A 311 0.24 3.44 18.04
CA ASP A 311 -0.32 4.07 16.83
C ASP A 311 -1.46 5.02 17.22
N PRO A 312 -1.30 6.34 17.03
CA PRO A 312 -2.32 7.32 17.45
C PRO A 312 -3.67 7.14 16.77
N LEU A 313 -3.69 6.75 15.50
CA LEU A 313 -4.91 6.60 14.72
C LEU A 313 -5.67 5.33 15.13
N ALA A 314 -4.95 4.23 15.33
CA ALA A 314 -5.49 2.99 15.89
C ALA A 314 -6.06 3.21 17.31
N ALA A 315 -5.38 4.02 18.13
CA ALA A 315 -5.87 4.40 19.46
C ALA A 315 -7.18 5.21 19.38
N LYS A 316 -7.28 6.18 18.46
CA LYS A 316 -8.52 6.93 18.19
C LYS A 316 -9.65 5.99 17.75
N LEU A 317 -9.36 5.06 16.83
CA LEU A 317 -10.33 4.08 16.35
C LEU A 317 -10.84 3.19 17.51
N LYS A 318 -9.93 2.67 18.35
CA LYS A 318 -10.25 1.85 19.52
C LYS A 318 -11.20 2.58 20.49
N GLN A 319 -10.98 3.87 20.71
CA GLN A 319 -11.79 4.67 21.63
C GLN A 319 -13.17 5.03 21.05
N ASN A 320 -13.32 5.00 19.72
CA ASN A 320 -14.58 5.33 19.05
C ASN A 320 -15.42 4.07 18.78
N ARG A 321 -16.34 3.76 19.70
CA ARG A 321 -17.23 2.59 19.60
C ARG A 321 -18.05 2.57 18.30
N LYS A 322 -18.60 3.70 17.87
CA LYS A 322 -19.39 3.79 16.62
C LYS A 322 -18.55 3.39 15.41
N ALA A 323 -17.30 3.88 15.32
CA ALA A 323 -16.40 3.53 14.24
C ALA A 323 -15.99 2.03 14.26
N MET A 324 -15.76 1.46 15.44
CA MET A 324 -15.49 0.01 15.61
C MET A 324 -16.68 -0.87 15.19
N ASP A 325 -17.90 -0.43 15.51
CA ASP A 325 -19.12 -1.12 15.10
C ASP A 325 -19.30 -1.03 13.58
N LEU A 326 -19.03 0.13 12.98
CA LEU A 326 -19.03 0.31 11.51
C LEU A 326 -17.99 -0.58 10.81
N ALA A 327 -16.76 -0.66 11.32
CA ALA A 327 -15.74 -1.55 10.78
C ALA A 327 -16.19 -3.03 10.83
N SER A 328 -16.83 -3.43 11.93
CA SER A 328 -17.37 -4.79 12.08
C SER A 328 -18.51 -5.06 11.09
N ASN A 329 -19.41 -4.09 10.92
CA ASN A 329 -20.50 -4.19 9.94
C ASN A 329 -19.98 -4.26 8.50
N LEU A 330 -18.96 -3.47 8.15
CA LEU A 330 -18.29 -3.53 6.85
C LEU A 330 -17.72 -4.92 6.57
N ILE A 331 -16.98 -5.52 7.51
CA ILE A 331 -16.44 -6.88 7.37
C ILE A 331 -17.56 -7.87 7.06
N ILE A 332 -18.65 -7.83 7.84
CA ILE A 332 -19.81 -8.73 7.64
C ILE A 332 -20.43 -8.55 6.26
N GLN A 333 -20.63 -7.32 5.81
CA GLN A 333 -21.25 -7.05 4.51
C GLN A 333 -20.35 -7.42 3.34
N ILE A 334 -19.04 -7.19 3.46
CA ILE A 334 -18.06 -7.57 2.44
C ILE A 334 -17.96 -9.10 2.36
N ASP A 335 -17.91 -9.81 3.49
CA ASP A 335 -17.93 -11.27 3.50
C ASP A 335 -19.23 -11.83 2.89
N ASN A 336 -20.38 -11.24 3.20
CA ASN A 336 -21.65 -11.64 2.57
C ASN A 336 -21.65 -11.36 1.06
N PHE A 337 -21.03 -10.27 0.61
CA PHE A 337 -20.86 -9.98 -0.82
C PHE A 337 -20.01 -11.07 -1.49
N ILE A 338 -18.83 -11.40 -0.92
CA ILE A 338 -17.96 -12.49 -1.40
C ILE A 338 -18.74 -13.80 -1.57
N LEU A 339 -19.54 -14.16 -0.57
CA LEU A 339 -20.31 -15.40 -0.56
C LEU A 339 -21.53 -15.41 -1.48
N SER A 340 -22.00 -14.25 -1.94
CA SER A 340 -23.15 -14.13 -2.85
C SER A 340 -22.74 -14.09 -4.32
N MET A 341 -21.44 -13.93 -4.62
CA MET A 341 -20.95 -13.90 -6.00
C MET A 341 -20.94 -15.29 -6.66
N PRO A 342 -21.11 -15.34 -8.00
CA PRO A 342 -21.01 -16.58 -8.76
C PRO A 342 -19.66 -17.27 -8.56
N SER A 343 -19.64 -18.59 -8.73
CA SER A 343 -18.42 -19.38 -8.71
C SER A 343 -17.40 -18.88 -9.74
N GLY A 344 -16.14 -18.77 -9.34
CA GLY A 344 -15.04 -18.27 -10.19
C GLY A 344 -14.74 -16.79 -10.04
N THR A 345 -15.61 -15.99 -9.39
CA THR A 345 -15.32 -14.57 -9.11
C THR A 345 -14.22 -14.41 -8.06
N PHE A 346 -14.29 -15.20 -6.99
CA PHE A 346 -13.27 -15.26 -5.94
C PHE A 346 -12.69 -16.67 -5.88
N SER A 347 -11.45 -16.79 -5.41
CA SER A 347 -10.79 -18.08 -5.23
C SER A 347 -11.48 -18.90 -4.13
N ASP A 348 -11.41 -20.23 -4.25
CA ASP A 348 -11.93 -21.13 -3.22
C ASP A 348 -11.33 -20.85 -1.84
N ARG A 349 -10.07 -20.38 -1.79
CA ARG A 349 -9.38 -20.00 -0.55
C ARG A 349 -10.02 -18.77 0.10
N GLU A 350 -10.37 -17.75 -0.67
CA GLU A 350 -11.04 -16.55 -0.17
C GLU A 350 -12.45 -16.88 0.34
N ILE A 351 -13.21 -17.66 -0.45
CA ILE A 351 -14.53 -18.14 -0.06
C ILE A 351 -14.45 -18.96 1.23
N HIS A 352 -13.48 -19.88 1.33
CA HIS A 352 -13.26 -20.67 2.54
C HIS A 352 -12.95 -19.78 3.74
N LYS A 353 -12.07 -18.78 3.61
CA LYS A 353 -11.72 -17.84 4.68
C LYS A 353 -12.97 -17.09 5.17
N SER A 354 -13.81 -16.58 4.27
CA SER A 354 -15.06 -15.90 4.62
C SER A 354 -16.07 -16.84 5.29
N ARG A 355 -16.24 -18.08 4.81
CA ARG A 355 -17.12 -19.07 5.46
C ARG A 355 -16.63 -19.48 6.84
N HIS A 356 -15.34 -19.76 6.98
CA HIS A 356 -14.71 -20.18 8.23
C HIS A 356 -14.89 -19.11 9.31
N LYS A 357 -14.62 -17.83 9.00
CA LYS A 357 -14.80 -16.72 9.96
C LYS A 357 -16.18 -16.69 10.62
N LYS A 358 -17.25 -17.01 9.88
CA LYS A 358 -18.64 -17.01 10.40
C LYS A 358 -18.90 -18.11 11.44
N ILE A 359 -18.03 -19.11 11.55
CA ILE A 359 -18.20 -20.24 12.46
C ILE A 359 -17.15 -20.28 13.59
N VAL A 360 -16.07 -19.48 13.52
CA VAL A 360 -14.92 -19.55 14.45
C VAL A 360 -15.34 -19.44 15.92
N GLU A 361 -16.24 -18.52 16.27
CA GLU A 361 -16.69 -18.35 17.66
C GLU A 361 -17.38 -19.61 18.20
N ARG A 362 -18.19 -20.27 17.35
CA ARG A 362 -18.86 -21.53 17.68
C ARG A 362 -17.85 -22.67 17.79
N LEU A 363 -16.84 -22.72 16.93
CA LEU A 363 -15.74 -23.70 17.03
C LEU A 363 -15.01 -23.59 18.38
N VAL A 364 -14.66 -22.36 18.79
CA VAL A 364 -14.01 -22.11 20.08
C VAL A 364 -14.89 -22.59 21.24
N GLN A 365 -16.19 -22.27 21.22
CA GLN A 365 -17.14 -22.76 22.21
C GLN A 365 -17.24 -24.29 22.23
N GLY A 366 -17.25 -24.94 21.06
CA GLY A 366 -17.26 -26.39 20.93
C GLY A 366 -16.06 -27.05 21.60
N TRP A 367 -14.85 -26.52 21.40
CA TRP A 367 -13.64 -27.00 22.07
C TRP A 367 -13.68 -26.83 23.60
N GLU A 368 -14.23 -25.71 24.10
CA GLU A 368 -14.41 -25.51 25.54
C GLU A 368 -15.42 -26.49 26.15
N LEU A 369 -16.49 -26.84 25.43
CA LEU A 369 -17.47 -27.84 25.87
C LEU A 369 -16.89 -29.26 25.88
N ILE A 370 -16.02 -29.61 24.92
CA ILE A 370 -15.27 -30.88 24.94
C ILE A 370 -14.47 -31.01 26.24
N LYS A 371 -13.77 -29.96 26.67
CA LYS A 371 -13.00 -29.97 27.93
C LYS A 371 -13.89 -30.21 29.15
N LYS A 372 -15.11 -29.67 29.12
CA LYS A 372 -16.14 -29.86 30.17
C LYS A 372 -16.89 -31.18 30.06
N LYS A 373 -16.62 -31.99 29.02
CA LYS A 373 -17.31 -33.24 28.69
C LYS A 373 -18.82 -33.07 28.44
N GLU A 374 -19.23 -31.89 28.01
CA GLU A 374 -20.64 -31.56 27.72
C GLU A 374 -20.99 -31.94 26.27
N TYR A 375 -20.89 -33.24 25.94
CA TYR A 375 -20.93 -33.74 24.56
C TYR A 375 -22.21 -33.40 23.79
N SER A 376 -23.38 -33.45 24.43
CA SER A 376 -24.65 -33.08 23.76
C SER A 376 -24.66 -31.64 23.25
N LYS A 377 -24.06 -30.71 23.99
CA LYS A 377 -23.95 -29.31 23.54
C LYS A 377 -22.92 -29.15 22.41
N VAL A 378 -21.89 -29.98 22.37
CA VAL A 378 -20.95 -30.01 21.23
C VAL A 378 -21.69 -30.45 19.96
N GLU A 379 -22.57 -31.46 20.05
CA GLU A 379 -23.39 -31.92 18.92
C GLU A 379 -24.32 -30.80 18.40
N GLU A 380 -24.94 -30.02 19.29
CA GLU A 380 -25.75 -28.85 18.93
C GLU A 380 -24.92 -27.76 18.21
N ILE A 381 -23.74 -27.46 18.74
CA ILE A 381 -22.81 -26.49 18.11
C ILE A 381 -22.38 -26.98 16.73
N LEU A 382 -21.96 -28.24 16.60
CA LEU A 382 -21.55 -28.82 15.33
C LEU A 382 -22.69 -28.82 14.30
N ALA A 383 -23.91 -29.14 14.72
CA ALA A 383 -25.08 -29.07 13.84
C ALA A 383 -25.30 -27.63 13.33
N SER A 384 -25.15 -26.63 14.19
CA SER A 384 -25.22 -25.22 13.81
C SER A 384 -24.09 -24.82 12.85
N ILE A 385 -22.85 -25.29 13.08
CA ILE A 385 -21.71 -25.01 12.21
C ILE A 385 -21.91 -25.62 10.84
N PHE A 386 -22.29 -26.90 10.77
CA PHE A 386 -22.46 -27.61 9.49
C PHE A 386 -23.68 -27.13 8.70
N LEU A 387 -24.66 -26.48 9.34
CA LEU A 387 -25.72 -25.78 8.61
C LEU A 387 -25.16 -24.60 7.79
N ASP A 388 -24.19 -23.87 8.34
CA ASP A 388 -23.61 -22.69 7.69
C ASP A 388 -22.42 -23.03 6.78
N TYR A 389 -21.59 -24.00 7.19
CA TYR A 389 -20.42 -24.42 6.43
C TYR A 389 -20.15 -25.93 6.58
N PRO A 390 -20.77 -26.77 5.73
CA PRO A 390 -20.63 -28.24 5.79
C PRO A 390 -19.20 -28.76 5.53
N GLY A 391 -18.37 -27.99 4.84
CA GLY A 391 -17.05 -28.40 4.39
C GLY A 391 -15.89 -27.98 5.30
N ASP A 392 -16.16 -27.36 6.45
CA ASP A 392 -15.10 -26.86 7.33
C ASP A 392 -14.30 -28.01 7.97
N ALA A 393 -12.99 -28.10 7.70
CA ALA A 393 -12.18 -29.22 8.14
C ALA A 393 -11.87 -29.14 9.65
N GLU A 394 -11.84 -27.95 10.23
CA GLU A 394 -11.67 -27.76 11.68
C GLU A 394 -12.91 -28.24 12.45
N ALA A 395 -14.11 -27.92 11.97
CA ALA A 395 -15.36 -28.45 12.51
C ALA A 395 -15.43 -29.97 12.42
N HIS A 396 -14.99 -30.52 11.29
CA HIS A 396 -14.86 -31.96 11.08
C HIS A 396 -13.84 -32.61 12.02
N PHE A 397 -12.75 -31.91 12.36
CA PHE A 397 -11.78 -32.36 13.35
C PHE A 397 -12.41 -32.41 14.75
N LEU A 398 -13.14 -31.37 15.15
CA LEU A 398 -13.89 -31.35 16.41
C LEU A 398 -14.92 -32.50 16.48
N ASP A 399 -15.65 -32.75 15.39
CA ASP A 399 -16.62 -33.84 15.27
C ASP A 399 -15.99 -35.22 15.43
N ALA A 400 -14.86 -35.49 14.76
CA ALA A 400 -14.13 -36.74 14.91
C ALA A 400 -13.58 -36.92 16.34
N ARG A 401 -13.07 -35.84 16.95
CA ARG A 401 -12.59 -35.86 18.33
C ARG A 401 -13.72 -36.13 19.33
N LEU A 402 -14.89 -35.55 19.11
CA LEU A 402 -16.09 -35.82 19.90
C LEU A 402 -16.48 -37.31 19.82
N HIS A 403 -16.53 -37.89 18.62
CA HIS A 403 -16.89 -39.30 18.42
C HIS A 403 -15.92 -40.24 19.14
N TRP A 404 -14.62 -39.97 19.06
CA TRP A 404 -13.63 -40.70 19.83
C TRP A 404 -13.92 -40.63 21.33
N LEU A 405 -14.04 -39.41 21.89
CA LEU A 405 -14.19 -39.22 23.33
C LEU A 405 -15.51 -39.79 23.88
N LYS A 406 -16.59 -39.74 23.10
CA LYS A 406 -17.91 -40.27 23.46
C LYS A 406 -17.96 -41.80 23.41
N SER A 407 -17.28 -42.42 22.45
CA SER A 407 -17.21 -43.89 22.31
C SER A 407 -16.11 -44.52 23.17
N GLY A 408 -15.09 -43.76 23.56
CA GLY A 408 -13.87 -44.30 24.16
C GLY A 408 -13.04 -45.14 23.19
N SER A 409 -13.33 -45.08 21.88
CA SER A 409 -12.70 -45.92 20.86
C SER A 409 -11.84 -45.07 19.90
N PRO A 410 -10.51 -45.28 19.86
CA PRO A 410 -9.65 -44.64 18.86
C PRO A 410 -10.06 -45.03 17.44
N GLU A 411 -10.51 -46.27 17.23
CA GLU A 411 -10.92 -46.73 15.91
C GLU A 411 -12.17 -46.00 15.38
N GLU A 412 -13.15 -45.74 16.24
CA GLU A 412 -14.35 -45.00 15.83
C GLU A 412 -14.03 -43.52 15.55
N GLY A 413 -13.12 -42.93 16.32
CA GLY A 413 -12.56 -41.60 16.04
C GLY A 413 -11.85 -41.55 14.68
N MET A 414 -11.04 -42.56 14.38
CA MET A 414 -10.32 -42.69 13.11
C MET A 414 -11.29 -42.79 11.93
N LYS A 415 -12.24 -43.74 11.96
CA LYS A 415 -13.25 -43.92 10.91
C LYS A 415 -14.02 -42.63 10.65
N ARG A 416 -14.34 -41.90 11.72
CA ARG A 416 -15.03 -40.60 11.59
C ARG A 416 -14.14 -39.56 10.91
N ALA A 417 -12.88 -39.42 11.32
CA ALA A 417 -11.94 -38.50 10.68
C ALA A 417 -11.69 -38.83 9.20
N GLU A 418 -11.54 -40.10 8.85
CA GLU A 418 -11.39 -40.56 7.46
C GLU A 418 -12.60 -40.19 6.61
N LYS A 419 -13.82 -40.42 7.12
CA LYS A 419 -15.05 -39.99 6.45
C LYS A 419 -15.08 -38.47 6.28
N ASN A 420 -14.69 -37.73 7.30
CA ASN A 420 -14.72 -36.27 7.28
C ASN A 420 -13.69 -35.69 6.28
N LEU A 421 -12.53 -36.32 6.10
CA LEU A 421 -11.53 -35.93 5.10
C LEU A 421 -12.06 -35.94 3.65
N LEU A 422 -13.05 -36.79 3.36
CA LEU A 422 -13.67 -36.90 2.02
C LEU A 422 -14.57 -35.71 1.68
N ILE A 423 -15.11 -35.03 2.69
CA ILE A 423 -16.06 -33.92 2.53
C ILE A 423 -15.48 -32.57 2.95
N ALA A 424 -14.35 -32.57 3.66
CA ALA A 424 -13.62 -31.37 4.04
C ALA A 424 -13.11 -30.60 2.80
N ALA A 425 -13.29 -29.27 2.82
CA ALA A 425 -12.85 -28.37 1.75
C ALA A 425 -11.36 -28.55 1.46
N VAL A 426 -11.02 -28.76 0.19
CA VAL A 426 -9.64 -29.10 -0.23
C VAL A 426 -8.64 -27.99 0.12
N VAL A 427 -9.09 -26.74 0.10
CA VAL A 427 -8.29 -25.54 0.43
C VAL A 427 -8.06 -25.34 1.93
N ASP A 428 -8.76 -26.08 2.80
CA ASP A 428 -8.60 -26.02 4.26
C ASP A 428 -7.45 -26.93 4.71
N HIS A 429 -6.22 -26.54 4.35
CA HIS A 429 -5.04 -27.35 4.65
C HIS A 429 -4.83 -27.54 6.16
N ALA A 430 -5.08 -26.52 6.97
CA ALA A 430 -4.85 -26.56 8.42
C ALA A 430 -5.84 -27.50 9.14
N GLY A 431 -7.14 -27.44 8.82
CA GLY A 431 -8.11 -28.37 9.41
C GLY A 431 -7.92 -29.80 8.89
N ARG A 432 -7.58 -29.97 7.60
CA ARG A 432 -7.27 -31.29 7.03
C ARG A 432 -6.02 -31.91 7.64
N SER A 433 -4.97 -31.12 7.92
CA SER A 433 -3.78 -31.63 8.61
C SER A 433 -4.10 -32.11 10.03
N ARG A 434 -5.01 -31.43 10.74
CA ARG A 434 -5.48 -31.87 12.07
C ARG A 434 -6.27 -33.17 12.02
N LEU A 435 -7.09 -33.37 10.98
CA LEU A 435 -7.78 -34.65 10.73
C LEU A 435 -6.79 -35.79 10.49
N HIS A 436 -5.79 -35.59 9.62
CA HIS A 436 -4.73 -36.58 9.39
C HIS A 436 -3.93 -36.86 10.68
N ASN A 437 -3.67 -35.85 11.49
CA ASN A 437 -3.04 -36.03 12.79
C ASN A 437 -3.90 -36.84 13.75
N LEU A 438 -5.22 -36.63 13.79
CA LEU A 438 -6.14 -37.43 14.60
C LEU A 438 -6.11 -38.91 14.18
N VAL A 439 -6.13 -39.19 12.87
CA VAL A 439 -5.97 -40.55 12.33
C VAL A 439 -4.65 -41.16 12.79
N GLY A 440 -3.55 -40.41 12.70
CA GLY A 440 -2.23 -40.86 13.17
C GLY A 440 -2.21 -41.20 14.67
N CYS A 441 -2.81 -40.36 15.51
CA CYS A 441 -2.93 -40.61 16.95
C CYS A 441 -3.80 -41.84 17.26
N ALA A 442 -4.90 -42.05 16.54
CA ALA A 442 -5.74 -43.22 16.72
C ALA A 442 -4.98 -44.51 16.36
N LEU A 443 -4.23 -44.49 15.25
CA LEU A 443 -3.39 -45.60 14.81
C LEU A 443 -2.28 -45.90 15.82
N ASP A 444 -1.68 -44.88 16.43
CA ASP A 444 -0.68 -45.05 17.50
C ASP A 444 -1.28 -45.74 18.74
N GLU A 445 -2.45 -45.29 19.21
CA GLU A 445 -3.14 -45.94 20.34
C GLU A 445 -3.54 -47.39 20.04
N MET A 446 -3.79 -47.72 18.77
CA MET A 446 -4.05 -49.09 18.31
C MET A 446 -2.77 -49.91 18.05
N GLY A 447 -1.58 -49.33 18.20
CA GLY A 447 -0.29 -49.98 17.93
C GLY A 447 0.06 -50.16 16.45
N ARG A 448 -0.67 -49.50 15.54
CA ARG A 448 -0.48 -49.54 14.07
C ARG A 448 0.51 -48.46 13.62
N TRP A 449 1.75 -48.58 14.10
CA TRP A 449 2.78 -47.54 14.04
C TRP A 449 3.21 -47.13 12.63
N GLU A 450 3.39 -48.07 11.70
CA GLU A 450 3.78 -47.75 10.32
C GLU A 450 2.71 -46.94 9.59
N GLU A 451 1.43 -47.22 9.85
CA GLU A 451 0.30 -46.48 9.29
C GLU A 451 0.19 -45.09 9.94
N SER A 452 0.40 -45.02 11.25
CA SER A 452 0.44 -43.76 12.01
C SER A 452 1.46 -42.78 11.43
N ILE A 453 2.67 -43.26 11.08
CA ILE A 453 3.70 -42.44 10.41
C ILE A 453 3.18 -41.84 9.10
N ARG A 454 2.49 -42.63 8.27
CA ARG A 454 1.95 -42.14 6.98
C ARG A 454 0.94 -41.02 7.21
N SER A 455 0.03 -41.19 8.16
CA SER A 455 -0.97 -40.17 8.50
C SER A 455 -0.33 -38.88 9.01
N PHE A 456 0.67 -38.95 9.88
CA PHE A 456 1.40 -37.76 10.31
C PHE A 456 2.21 -37.10 9.18
N GLN A 457 2.76 -37.88 8.24
CA GLN A 457 3.41 -37.35 7.04
C GLN A 457 2.42 -36.63 6.13
N ASP A 458 1.19 -37.13 5.99
CA ASP A 458 0.15 -36.43 5.22
C ASP A 458 -0.28 -35.12 5.91
N ALA A 459 -0.35 -35.09 7.24
CA ALA A 459 -0.53 -33.85 7.99
C ALA A 459 0.62 -32.85 7.75
N GLU A 460 1.88 -33.32 7.82
CA GLU A 460 3.08 -32.52 7.59
C GLU A 460 3.15 -31.96 6.16
N LYS A 461 2.68 -32.69 5.14
CA LYS A 461 2.64 -32.18 3.75
C LYS A 461 1.67 -31.01 3.60
N LEU A 462 0.55 -31.02 4.32
CA LEU A 462 -0.48 -29.99 4.24
C LEU A 462 -0.09 -28.72 5.02
N SER A 463 0.56 -28.90 6.18
CA SER A 463 1.01 -27.81 7.05
C SER A 463 2.45 -28.07 7.53
N PRO A 464 3.46 -27.79 6.68
CA PRO A 464 4.87 -28.09 6.96
C PRO A 464 5.49 -27.25 8.09
N GLU A 465 4.86 -26.14 8.46
CA GLU A 465 5.25 -25.23 9.54
C GLU A 465 4.89 -25.77 10.94
N GLU A 466 3.96 -26.71 11.03
CA GLU A 466 3.43 -27.21 12.29
C GLU A 466 4.40 -28.19 12.96
N SER A 467 4.95 -27.78 14.10
CA SER A 467 5.98 -28.54 14.81
C SER A 467 5.51 -29.87 15.43
N ILE A 468 4.18 -30.03 15.60
CA ILE A 468 3.58 -31.19 16.25
C ILE A 468 3.65 -32.45 15.38
N TYR A 469 3.50 -32.34 14.06
CA TYR A 469 3.52 -33.49 13.16
C TYR A 469 4.89 -34.20 13.13
N PRO A 470 6.03 -33.50 12.92
CA PRO A 470 7.33 -34.15 13.04
C PRO A 470 7.63 -34.64 14.46
N ALA A 471 7.06 -34.04 15.52
CA ALA A 471 7.21 -34.55 16.88
C ALA A 471 6.52 -35.91 17.04
N ASN A 472 5.28 -36.04 16.57
CA ASN A 472 4.55 -37.30 16.58
C ASN A 472 5.26 -38.38 15.75
N ILE A 473 5.77 -38.04 14.56
CA ILE A 473 6.57 -38.98 13.74
C ILE A 473 7.83 -39.44 14.51
N ALA A 474 8.50 -38.54 15.22
CA ALA A 474 9.68 -38.88 16.02
C ALA A 474 9.35 -39.87 17.14
N GLU A 475 8.23 -39.65 17.83
CA GLU A 475 7.74 -40.55 18.88
C GLU A 475 7.43 -41.95 18.32
N ILE A 476 6.78 -42.05 17.16
CA ILE A 476 6.49 -43.36 16.57
C ILE A 476 7.78 -44.09 16.17
N PHE A 477 8.76 -43.41 15.56
CA PHE A 477 10.06 -44.02 15.28
C PHE A 477 10.81 -44.44 16.55
N TRP A 478 10.62 -43.72 17.65
CA TRP A 478 11.16 -44.08 18.95
C TRP A 478 10.53 -45.38 19.48
N LYS A 479 9.20 -45.51 19.40
CA LYS A 479 8.46 -46.74 19.73
C LYS A 479 8.93 -47.94 18.88
N LEU A 480 9.20 -47.72 17.59
CA LEU A 480 9.78 -48.69 16.66
C LEU A 480 11.28 -48.99 16.89
N ARG A 481 11.92 -48.37 17.89
CA ARG A 481 13.37 -48.48 18.18
C ARG A 481 14.27 -48.05 17.00
N ASN A 482 13.76 -47.25 16.08
CA ASN A 482 14.53 -46.63 14.99
C ASN A 482 15.12 -45.30 15.47
N SER A 483 16.17 -45.38 16.28
CA SER A 483 16.80 -44.21 16.92
C SER A 483 17.28 -43.15 15.91
N SER A 484 17.77 -43.56 14.74
CA SER A 484 18.25 -42.63 13.71
C SER A 484 17.13 -41.77 13.14
N SER A 485 15.99 -42.37 12.80
CA SER A 485 14.83 -41.64 12.26
C SER A 485 14.15 -40.80 13.34
N ALA A 486 14.03 -41.34 14.57
CA ALA A 486 13.51 -40.62 15.71
C ALA A 486 14.31 -39.32 15.97
N ALA A 487 15.65 -39.41 16.02
CA ALA A 487 16.51 -38.24 16.21
C ALA A 487 16.36 -37.21 15.08
N ARG A 488 16.24 -37.66 13.82
CA ARG A 488 16.08 -36.76 12.66
C ARG A 488 14.80 -35.94 12.76
N TYR A 489 13.66 -36.61 13.01
CA TYR A 489 12.37 -35.94 13.13
C TYR A 489 12.27 -35.09 14.40
N ALA A 490 12.85 -35.53 15.52
CA ALA A 490 12.92 -34.73 16.74
C ALA A 490 13.72 -33.42 16.53
N LYS A 491 14.82 -33.46 15.77
CA LYS A 491 15.57 -32.25 15.38
C LYS A 491 14.70 -31.30 14.54
N LYS A 492 13.95 -31.84 13.57
CA LYS A 492 13.02 -31.05 12.74
C LYS A 492 11.93 -30.39 13.60
N ALA A 493 11.27 -31.17 14.47
CA ALA A 493 10.26 -30.65 15.38
C ALA A 493 10.82 -29.53 16.27
N LYS A 494 12.03 -29.72 16.82
CA LYS A 494 12.71 -28.70 17.62
C LYS A 494 13.06 -27.45 16.82
N SER A 495 13.50 -27.58 15.57
CA SER A 495 13.75 -26.41 14.70
C SER A 495 12.48 -25.62 14.36
N LEU A 496 11.31 -26.27 14.40
CA LEU A 496 10.00 -25.63 14.25
C LEU A 496 9.43 -25.13 15.60
N GLY A 497 10.20 -25.21 16.69
CA GLY A 497 9.82 -24.67 18.00
C GLY A 497 9.11 -25.64 18.95
N ASN A 498 9.05 -26.94 18.63
CA ASN A 498 8.47 -27.93 19.56
C ASN A 498 9.30 -28.03 20.85
N ARG A 499 8.62 -28.11 22.01
CA ARG A 499 9.22 -28.20 23.35
C ARG A 499 8.71 -29.39 24.17
N SER A 500 8.14 -30.39 23.51
CA SER A 500 7.62 -31.57 24.21
C SER A 500 8.73 -32.37 24.87
N GLU A 501 8.44 -32.95 26.04
CA GLU A 501 9.38 -33.78 26.79
C GLU A 501 9.91 -34.94 25.94
N ILE A 502 9.04 -35.61 25.18
CA ILE A 502 9.41 -36.73 24.32
C ILE A 502 10.46 -36.34 23.26
N VAL A 503 10.33 -35.16 22.64
CA VAL A 503 11.32 -34.65 21.67
C VAL A 503 12.67 -34.43 22.36
N GLU A 504 12.68 -33.82 23.55
CA GLU A 504 13.93 -33.62 24.30
C GLU A 504 14.55 -34.94 24.75
N THR A 505 13.76 -35.89 25.24
CA THR A 505 14.23 -37.23 25.63
C THR A 505 14.86 -37.96 24.45
N ILE A 506 14.20 -37.98 23.29
CA ILE A 506 14.76 -38.61 22.08
C ILE A 506 16.11 -37.98 21.72
N LEU A 507 16.20 -36.64 21.74
CA LEU A 507 17.44 -35.93 21.41
C LEU A 507 18.56 -36.17 22.43
N GLN A 508 18.24 -36.29 23.71
CA GLN A 508 19.24 -36.58 24.76
C GLN A 508 19.76 -38.00 24.66
N GLU A 509 18.86 -38.99 24.54
CA GLU A 509 19.23 -40.41 24.51
C GLU A 509 19.95 -40.81 23.22
N THR A 510 19.63 -40.14 22.10
CA THR A 510 20.32 -40.38 20.82
C THR A 510 21.64 -39.62 20.65
N LYS A 511 21.95 -38.65 21.53
CA LYS A 511 23.27 -38.00 21.61
C LYS A 511 24.30 -38.79 22.41
N LYS A 512 23.85 -39.70 23.28
CA LYS A 512 24.70 -40.53 24.16
C LYS A 512 25.21 -41.82 23.50
N ARG A 513 24.75 -42.11 22.28
CA ARG A 513 25.16 -43.24 21.44
C ARG A 513 25.90 -42.71 20.23
#